data_AF-A0A0A9CIH6-F1
#
_entry.id   AF-A0A0A9CIH6-F1
#
_cell.length_a   1.000
_cell.length_b   1.000
_cell.length_c   1.000
_cell.angle_alpha   90.00
_cell.angle_beta   90.00
_cell.angle_gamma   90.00
#
_symmetry.space_group_name_H-M   'P 1'
#
loop_
_entity.id
_entity.type
_entity.pdbx_description
1 polymer ?
#
loop_
_entity_poly.entity_id
_entity_poly.type
_entity_poly.pdbx_seq_one_letter_code
_entity_poly.pdbx_strand_id
1 'polypeptide(L)'
;MAKRDCRGIWNFTNPGVVSHNEILEMYKKYINPDFKWTNFTLEEQAKVIVAPRSNNEMDASKLKAEFPELLSIKDSLVKYVFEPNRKVPAN
;
A
#
# COMPACT_ATOMS: atom_id res chain seq x y z
N MET A 1 10.63 17.67 -2.88
CA MET A 1 10.18 18.34 -4.12
C MET A 1 10.53 19.82 -4.12
N ALA A 2 9.81 20.69 -3.41
CA ALA A 2 10.03 22.15 -3.46
C ALA A 2 11.47 22.59 -3.14
N LYS A 3 12.09 22.02 -2.08
CA LYS A 3 13.49 22.32 -1.71
C LYS A 3 14.53 21.96 -2.78
N ARG A 4 14.19 21.07 -3.72
CA ARG A 4 15.07 20.60 -4.80
C ARG A 4 14.64 21.11 -6.18
N ASP A 5 13.68 22.05 -6.21
CA ASP A 5 13.07 22.57 -7.45
C ASP A 5 12.63 21.48 -8.44
N CYS A 6 12.09 20.35 -7.94
CA CYS A 6 11.55 19.29 -8.79
C CYS A 6 10.28 19.77 -9.51
N ARG A 7 10.27 19.75 -10.84
CA ARG A 7 9.14 20.21 -11.68
C ARG A 7 8.51 19.10 -12.52
N GLY A 8 7.37 19.41 -13.16
CA GLY A 8 6.61 18.48 -13.99
C GLY A 8 5.78 17.47 -13.18
N ILE A 9 5.29 16.44 -13.85
CA ILE A 9 4.41 15.41 -13.26
C ILE A 9 5.27 14.30 -12.64
N TRP A 10 4.83 13.78 -11.49
CA TRP A 10 5.47 12.69 -10.76
C TRP A 10 4.42 11.68 -10.31
N ASN A 11 4.64 10.41 -10.62
CA ASN A 11 3.92 9.33 -9.95
C ASN A 11 4.38 9.27 -8.49
N PHE A 12 3.43 9.35 -7.56
CA PHE A 12 3.73 9.60 -6.14
C PHE A 12 3.22 8.47 -5.23
N THR A 13 3.48 7.25 -5.65
CA THR A 13 3.27 6.02 -4.87
C THR A 13 4.62 5.39 -4.53
N ASN A 14 4.68 4.59 -3.47
CA ASN A 14 5.86 3.75 -3.23
C ASN A 14 6.09 2.80 -4.42
N PRO A 15 7.34 2.42 -4.72
CA PRO A 15 7.63 1.41 -5.73
C PRO A 15 6.99 0.06 -5.41
N GLY A 16 6.52 -0.61 -6.47
CA GLY A 16 5.86 -1.91 -6.41
C GLY A 16 4.37 -1.81 -6.08
N VAL A 17 3.73 -2.98 -5.98
CA VAL A 17 2.30 -3.13 -5.74
C VAL A 17 2.01 -3.91 -4.47
N VAL A 18 0.82 -3.68 -3.93
CA VAL A 18 0.28 -4.47 -2.82
C VAL A 18 -1.21 -4.69 -3.06
N SER A 19 -1.66 -5.90 -2.81
CA SER A 19 -3.08 -6.28 -2.86
C SER A 19 -3.77 -6.05 -1.53
N HIS A 20 -5.11 -5.98 -1.56
CA HIS A 20 -5.93 -5.91 -0.36
C HIS A 20 -5.62 -7.04 0.62
N ASN A 21 -5.49 -8.29 0.13
CA ASN A 21 -5.23 -9.46 0.97
C ASN A 21 -3.87 -9.37 1.68
N GLU A 22 -2.83 -8.90 0.99
CA GLU A 22 -1.51 -8.74 1.63
C GLU A 22 -1.55 -7.71 2.76
N ILE A 23 -2.28 -6.61 2.60
CA ILE A 23 -2.50 -5.62 3.67
C ILE A 23 -3.26 -6.25 4.84
N LEU A 24 -4.32 -7.02 4.57
CA LEU A 24 -5.12 -7.65 5.61
C LEU A 24 -4.37 -8.75 6.37
N GLU A 25 -3.45 -9.47 5.71
CA GLU A 25 -2.53 -10.39 6.38
C GLU A 25 -1.53 -9.65 7.29
N MET A 26 -0.98 -8.51 6.84
CA MET A 26 -0.18 -7.65 7.72
C MET A 26 -1.02 -7.15 8.90
N TYR A 27 -2.27 -6.74 8.66
CA TYR A 27 -3.16 -6.31 9.74
C TYR A 27 -3.39 -7.43 10.78
N LYS A 28 -3.63 -8.66 10.33
CA LYS A 28 -3.73 -9.81 11.25
C LYS A 28 -2.47 -10.02 12.06
N LYS A 29 -1.32 -10.02 11.38
CA LYS A 29 -0.02 -10.27 11.99
C LYS A 29 0.37 -9.22 13.04
N TYR A 30 0.15 -7.95 12.75
CA TYR A 30 0.66 -6.85 13.57
C TYR A 30 -0.38 -6.26 14.53
N ILE A 31 -1.67 -6.31 14.19
CA ILE A 31 -2.73 -5.57 14.92
C ILE A 31 -3.74 -6.50 15.59
N ASN A 32 -4.35 -7.43 14.85
CA ASN A 32 -5.42 -8.28 15.39
C ASN A 32 -5.42 -9.69 14.73
N PRO A 33 -4.87 -10.72 15.39
CA PRO A 33 -4.77 -12.08 14.84
C PRO A 33 -6.11 -12.72 14.52
N ASP A 34 -7.16 -12.33 15.24
CA ASP A 34 -8.52 -12.85 15.10
C ASP A 34 -9.34 -12.15 14.01
N PHE A 35 -8.77 -11.14 13.35
CA PHE A 35 -9.44 -10.45 12.24
C PHE A 35 -9.72 -11.41 11.09
N LYS A 36 -10.94 -11.33 10.54
CA LYS A 36 -11.41 -12.16 9.43
C LYS A 36 -11.99 -11.26 8.35
N TRP A 37 -11.82 -11.66 7.10
CA TRP A 37 -12.45 -11.03 5.95
C TRP A 37 -12.91 -12.11 4.96
N THR A 38 -13.74 -11.68 4.01
CA THR A 38 -14.16 -12.48 2.87
C THR A 38 -13.82 -11.71 1.60
N ASN A 39 -13.33 -12.42 0.59
CA ASN A 39 -13.13 -11.82 -0.73
C ASN A 39 -14.46 -11.76 -1.49
N PHE A 40 -14.56 -10.79 -2.40
CA PHE A 40 -15.66 -10.69 -3.35
C PHE A 40 -15.24 -11.19 -4.72
N THR A 41 -16.21 -11.72 -5.47
CA THR A 41 -16.06 -11.84 -6.93
C THR A 41 -16.27 -10.46 -7.58
N LEU A 42 -15.78 -10.27 -8.80
CA LEU A 42 -15.98 -9.01 -9.54
C LEU A 42 -17.47 -8.71 -9.77
N GLU A 43 -18.28 -9.75 -9.94
CA GLU A 43 -19.74 -9.65 -10.12
C GLU A 43 -20.44 -9.16 -8.85
N GLU A 44 -20.00 -9.63 -7.68
CA GLU A 44 -20.49 -9.15 -6.39
C GLU A 44 -20.07 -7.70 -6.16
N GLN A 45 -18.81 -7.37 -6.49
CA GLN A 45 -18.30 -6.01 -6.37
C GLN A 45 -19.09 -5.02 -7.22
N ALA A 46 -19.43 -5.39 -8.46
CA ALA A 46 -20.19 -4.56 -9.40
C ALA A 46 -21.62 -4.22 -8.89
N LYS A 47 -22.22 -5.08 -8.07
CA LYS A 47 -23.55 -4.84 -7.46
C LYS A 47 -23.51 -3.80 -6.35
N VAL A 48 -22.33 -3.56 -5.74
CA VAL A 48 -22.17 -2.72 -4.56
C VAL A 48 -21.54 -1.37 -4.89
N ILE A 49 -20.71 -1.29 -5.94
CA ILE A 49 -20.04 -0.05 -6.33
C ILE A 49 -20.87 0.75 -7.34
N VAL A 50 -20.97 2.07 -7.12
CA VAL A 50 -21.66 2.99 -8.05
C VAL A 50 -20.93 3.10 -9.39
N ALA A 51 -19.61 2.88 -9.40
CA ALA A 51 -18.79 2.89 -10.61
C ALA A 51 -17.55 1.98 -10.43
N PRO A 52 -16.99 1.44 -11.53
CA PRO A 52 -15.74 0.68 -11.51
C PRO A 52 -14.59 1.47 -10.87
N ARG A 53 -13.63 0.75 -10.27
CA ARG A 53 -12.44 1.34 -9.65
C ARG A 53 -11.21 1.11 -10.53
N SER A 54 -10.32 2.11 -10.58
CA SER A 54 -9.04 1.96 -11.26
C SER A 54 -8.14 1.00 -10.49
N ASN A 55 -7.56 0.02 -11.19
CA ASN A 55 -6.54 -0.88 -10.67
C ASN A 55 -5.33 -0.76 -11.60
N ASN A 56 -4.24 -0.16 -11.11
CA ASN A 56 -3.04 0.11 -11.90
C ASN A 56 -1.78 0.03 -11.02
N GLU A 57 -0.64 -0.09 -11.68
CA GLU A 57 0.68 0.15 -11.10
C GLU A 57 1.23 1.43 -11.73
N MET A 58 1.76 2.34 -10.91
CA MET A 58 2.41 3.55 -11.38
C MET A 58 3.93 3.37 -11.39
N ASP A 59 4.58 3.68 -12.51
CA ASP A 59 6.03 3.64 -12.58
C ASP A 59 6.65 4.70 -11.65
N ALA A 60 7.35 4.24 -10.63
CA ALA A 60 8.01 5.07 -9.63
C ALA A 60 9.48 5.37 -9.98
N SER A 61 9.99 4.96 -11.15
CA SER A 61 11.41 5.10 -11.53
C SER A 61 11.90 6.55 -11.44
N LYS A 62 11.11 7.51 -11.93
CA LYS A 62 11.43 8.94 -11.83
C LYS A 62 11.58 9.38 -10.37
N LEU A 63 10.63 8.98 -9.52
CA LEU A 63 10.63 9.35 -8.10
C LEU A 63 11.78 8.69 -7.34
N LYS A 64 12.03 7.40 -7.59
CA LYS A 64 13.08 6.61 -6.95
C LYS A 64 14.48 7.08 -7.33
N ALA A 65 14.68 7.55 -8.57
CA ALA A 65 15.94 8.14 -8.99
C ALA A 65 16.29 9.42 -8.20
N GLU A 66 15.29 10.26 -7.93
CA GLU A 66 15.47 11.48 -7.14
C GLU A 66 15.55 11.20 -5.63
N PHE A 67 14.84 10.18 -5.13
CA PHE A 67 14.83 9.78 -3.72
C PHE A 67 15.22 8.29 -3.58
N PRO A 68 16.51 7.96 -3.67
CA PRO A 68 16.99 6.57 -3.61
C PRO A 68 16.62 5.83 -2.32
N GLU A 69 16.40 6.56 -1.21
CA GLU A 69 15.97 6.03 0.08
C GLU A 69 14.49 5.63 0.13
N LEU A 70 13.70 5.95 -0.91
CA LEU A 70 12.26 5.65 -0.95
C LEU A 70 12.00 4.15 -0.87
N LEU A 71 11.35 3.70 0.20
CA LEU A 71 11.07 2.28 0.41
C LEU A 71 9.99 1.75 -0.53
N SER A 72 10.04 0.45 -0.83
CA SER A 72 8.96 -0.27 -1.50
C SER A 72 7.67 -0.19 -0.69
N ILE A 73 6.52 -0.40 -1.31
CA ILE A 73 5.23 -0.30 -0.60
C ILE A 73 5.14 -1.24 0.61
N LYS A 74 5.63 -2.47 0.50
CA LYS A 74 5.58 -3.46 1.59
C LYS A 74 6.50 -3.09 2.75
N ASP A 75 7.74 -2.67 2.44
CA ASP A 75 8.71 -2.26 3.48
C ASP A 75 8.27 -0.97 4.18
N SER A 76 7.73 -0.02 3.42
CA SER A 76 7.18 1.24 3.94
C SER A 76 6.00 0.98 4.88
N LEU A 77 5.06 0.10 4.49
CA LEU A 77 3.94 -0.31 5.33
C LEU A 77 4.41 -0.96 6.63
N VAL A 78 5.37 -1.89 6.58
CA VAL A 78 5.89 -2.53 7.79
C VAL A 78 6.53 -1.50 8.71
N LYS A 79 7.51 -0.73 8.20
CA LYS A 79 8.31 0.19 9.02
C LYS A 79 7.52 1.36 9.59
N TYR A 80 6.67 1.99 8.78
CA TYR A 80 6.03 3.25 9.17
C TYR A 80 4.58 3.09 9.62
N VAL A 81 3.91 1.97 9.31
CA VAL A 81 2.52 1.76 9.67
C VAL A 81 2.37 0.62 10.68
N PHE A 82 2.80 -0.60 10.34
CA PHE A 82 2.48 -1.78 11.14
C PHE A 82 3.37 -1.97 12.37
N GLU A 83 4.67 -1.75 12.28
CA GLU A 83 5.58 -1.85 13.43
C GLU A 83 5.25 -0.82 14.53
N PRO A 84 5.07 0.49 14.22
CA PRO A 84 4.77 1.47 15.27
C PRO A 84 3.39 1.28 15.91
N ASN A 85 2.44 0.66 15.19
CA ASN A 85 1.08 0.41 15.68
C ASN A 85 0.89 -1.03 16.19
N ARG A 86 1.97 -1.81 16.31
CA ARG A 86 1.89 -3.23 16.68
C ARG A 86 1.16 -3.40 18.02
N LYS A 87 0.13 -4.25 18.01
CA LYS A 87 -0.62 -4.68 19.22
C LYS A 87 -0.40 -6.15 19.54
N VAL A 88 0.13 -6.92 18.59
CA VAL A 88 0.47 -8.33 18.76
C VAL A 88 1.91 -8.46 19.24
N PRO A 89 2.19 -9.20 20.34
CA PRO A 89 3.55 -9.42 20.81
C PRO A 89 4.46 -9.94 19.69
N ALA A 90 5.69 -9.43 19.62
CA ALA A 90 6.69 -10.05 18.77
C ALA A 90 7.12 -11.37 19.42
N ASN A 91 6.89 -12.48 18.72
CA ASN A 91 7.47 -13.77 19.07
C ASN A 91 8.98 -13.77 18.79
#